data_AF-A0A6V7NWQ5-F1
#
_entry.id   AF-A0A6V7NWQ5-F1
#
_cell.length_a   1.000
_cell.length_b   1.000
_cell.length_c   1.000
_cell.angle_alpha   90.00
_cell.angle_beta   90.00
_cell.angle_gamma   90.00
#
_symmetry.space_group_name_H-M   'P 1'
#
loop_
_entity.id
_entity.type
_entity.pdbx_description
1 polymer ?
#
loop_
_entity_poly.entity_id
_entity_poly.type
_entity_poly.pdbx_seq_one_letter_code
_entity_poly.pdbx_strand_id
1 'polypeptide(L)'
;MSGGNEFRFFLSCDINLPVTFRIERLDGVLPQSQSPPQRDIDALNKTRSAELFVECALYIDGAPFGLITKTRLESSGPPYCWNERITLSTKYRDLTSKAQLAFTVWDVSSSSEDGLVGGATVFLFNSKKQLKTGRQKLRIWPQKKADGTIPTTTPGKVPKNERGR
;
A
#
# COMPACT_ATOMS: atom_id res chain seq x y z
N MET A 1 -21.87 5.45 36.76
CA MET A 1 -22.37 6.26 35.62
C MET A 1 -21.67 5.75 34.38
N SER A 2 -22.39 5.02 33.52
CA SER A 2 -21.85 4.45 32.29
C SER A 2 -21.55 5.60 31.32
N GLY A 3 -20.27 5.89 31.08
CA GLY A 3 -19.84 6.84 30.06
C GLY A 3 -20.15 6.25 28.68
N GLY A 4 -21.34 6.51 28.15
CA GLY A 4 -21.69 6.18 26.79
C GLY A 4 -20.73 6.90 25.85
N ASN A 5 -19.98 6.15 25.03
CA ASN A 5 -19.16 6.75 23.99
C ASN A 5 -20.08 7.49 23.00
N GLU A 6 -20.06 8.81 23.05
CA GLU A 6 -20.74 9.67 22.09
C GLU A 6 -20.01 9.53 20.74
N PHE A 7 -20.69 9.01 19.73
CA PHE A 7 -20.16 8.97 18.37
C PHE A 7 -20.55 10.24 17.62
N ARG A 8 -19.55 10.95 17.07
CA ARG A 8 -19.75 12.10 16.18
C ARG A 8 -19.36 11.74 14.77
N PHE A 9 -20.18 12.18 13.82
CA PHE A 9 -19.94 11.98 12.38
C PHE A 9 -19.70 13.34 11.73
N PHE A 10 -18.74 13.38 10.80
CA PHE A 10 -18.38 14.58 10.05
C PHE A 10 -18.41 14.25 8.56
N LEU A 11 -18.87 15.19 7.74
CA LEU A 11 -18.73 15.07 6.29
C LEU A 11 -17.27 15.29 5.90
N SER A 12 -16.80 14.62 4.85
CA SER A 12 -15.42 14.79 4.39
C SER A 12 -15.11 16.24 4.03
N CYS A 13 -16.06 16.97 3.43
CA CYS A 13 -15.94 18.39 3.08
C CYS A 13 -15.67 19.31 4.29
N ASP A 14 -16.13 18.91 5.47
CA ASP A 14 -15.94 19.69 6.71
C ASP A 14 -14.54 19.48 7.31
N ILE A 15 -13.79 18.46 6.84
CA ILE A 15 -12.49 18.08 7.40
C ILE A 15 -11.37 18.72 6.58
N ASN A 16 -10.80 19.81 7.11
CA ASN A 16 -9.66 20.53 6.53
C ASN A 16 -8.29 19.96 6.94
N LEU A 17 -8.18 18.63 7.09
CA LEU A 17 -6.95 17.95 7.49
C LEU A 17 -6.37 17.16 6.30
N PRO A 18 -5.04 17.03 6.19
CA PRO A 18 -4.41 16.24 5.14
C PRO A 18 -4.70 14.75 5.35
N VAL A 19 -4.86 14.02 4.24
CA VAL A 19 -5.04 12.57 4.27
C VAL A 19 -3.77 11.93 4.81
N THR A 20 -3.90 11.23 5.93
CA THR A 20 -2.77 10.61 6.62
C THR A 20 -3.06 9.13 6.87
N PHE A 21 -2.09 8.28 6.56
CA PHE A 21 -2.14 6.85 6.83
C PHE A 21 -0.77 6.33 7.25
N ARG A 22 -0.69 5.07 7.67
CA ARG A 22 0.56 4.44 8.09
C ARG A 22 0.81 3.18 7.28
N ILE A 23 1.99 3.09 6.67
CA ILE A 23 2.51 1.85 6.09
C ILE A 23 3.21 1.10 7.22
N GLU A 24 2.62 -0.01 7.66
CA GLU A 24 3.10 -0.72 8.84
C GLU A 24 4.18 -1.73 8.48
N ARG A 25 3.81 -2.77 7.73
CA ARG A 25 4.72 -3.86 7.35
C ARG A 25 4.23 -4.60 6.11
N LEU A 26 5.14 -5.31 5.45
CA LEU A 26 4.86 -6.29 4.41
C LEU A 26 5.09 -7.69 4.99
N ASP A 27 4.02 -8.49 4.98
CA ASP A 27 4.04 -9.90 5.39
C ASP A 27 4.08 -10.81 4.15
N GLY A 28 4.76 -11.95 4.26
CA GLY A 28 4.82 -12.97 3.23
C GLY A 28 6.19 -13.13 2.60
N VAL A 29 6.29 -14.05 1.64
CA VAL A 29 7.52 -14.35 0.90
C VAL A 29 7.53 -13.51 -0.37
N LEU A 30 8.65 -12.83 -0.64
CA LEU A 30 8.83 -12.09 -1.89
C LEU A 30 8.92 -13.07 -3.06
N PRO A 31 8.31 -12.76 -4.23
CA PRO A 31 8.50 -13.57 -5.42
C PRO A 31 10.00 -13.61 -5.78
N GLN A 32 10.59 -14.81 -5.88
CA GLN A 32 11.98 -14.96 -6.31
C GLN A 32 12.10 -14.51 -7.77
N SER A 33 13.09 -13.68 -8.06
CA SER A 33 13.47 -13.36 -9.44
C SER A 33 13.85 -14.67 -10.15
N GLN A 34 13.18 -14.99 -11.27
CA GLN A 34 13.43 -16.20 -12.05
C GLN A 34 14.72 -16.14 -12.87
N SER A 35 15.69 -15.29 -12.51
CA SER A 35 17.00 -15.29 -13.17
C SER A 35 17.77 -16.57 -12.81
N PRO A 36 18.34 -17.31 -13.78
CA PRO A 36 19.18 -18.46 -13.48
C PRO A 36 20.35 -18.02 -12.60
N PRO A 37 20.81 -18.86 -11.66
CA PRO A 37 21.92 -18.52 -10.79
C PRO A 37 23.17 -18.33 -11.66
N GLN A 38 23.56 -17.07 -11.90
CA GLN A 38 24.90 -16.78 -12.37
C GLN A 38 25.84 -17.23 -11.25
N ARG A 39 26.66 -18.22 -11.60
CA ARG A 39 27.63 -18.85 -10.71
C ARG A 39 28.77 -17.87 -10.46
N ASP A 40 28.57 -16.95 -9.54
CA ASP A 40 29.68 -16.28 -8.87
C ASP A 40 30.03 -17.11 -7.64
N ILE A 41 31.00 -17.99 -7.85
CA ILE A 41 31.73 -18.72 -6.84
C ILE A 41 32.53 -17.67 -6.05
N ASP A 42 31.89 -16.97 -5.10
CA ASP A 42 32.55 -16.21 -4.02
C ASP A 42 31.59 -15.56 -2.97
N ALA A 43 30.27 -15.76 -3.05
CA ALA A 43 29.33 -15.23 -2.05
C ALA A 43 29.16 -16.17 -0.84
N LEU A 44 30.16 -16.23 0.03
CA LEU A 44 30.07 -16.85 1.35
C LEU A 44 28.98 -16.16 2.20
N ASN A 45 27.77 -16.76 2.23
CA ASN A 45 26.75 -16.66 3.29
C ASN A 45 26.21 -15.27 3.69
N LYS A 46 25.91 -14.39 2.72
CA LYS A 46 24.86 -13.37 2.93
C LYS A 46 23.89 -13.40 1.76
N THR A 47 22.76 -14.08 1.94
CA THR A 47 21.56 -13.79 1.16
C THR A 47 21.27 -12.31 1.35
N ARG A 48 21.57 -11.47 0.34
CA ARG A 48 21.27 -10.04 0.43
C ARG A 48 19.76 -9.92 0.62
N SER A 49 19.34 -9.28 1.73
CA SER A 49 17.92 -9.02 1.97
C SER A 49 17.45 -7.98 0.97
N ALA A 50 16.20 -8.11 0.51
CA ALA A 50 15.66 -7.13 -0.42
C ALA A 50 15.64 -5.74 0.21
N GLU A 51 15.77 -4.71 -0.61
CA GLU A 51 15.77 -3.33 -0.16
C GLU A 51 14.50 -2.67 -0.70
N LEU A 52 13.48 -2.56 0.16
CA LEU A 52 12.11 -2.28 -0.27
C LEU A 52 11.66 -0.86 0.05
N PHE A 53 10.91 -0.24 -0.85
CA PHE A 53 10.10 0.93 -0.54
C PHE A 53 8.69 0.80 -1.12
N VAL A 54 7.74 1.54 -0.55
CA VAL A 54 6.35 1.58 -1.00
C VAL A 54 6.05 2.94 -1.60
N GLU A 55 5.68 2.94 -2.87
CA GLU A 55 5.09 4.06 -3.57
C GLU A 55 3.59 4.14 -3.28
N CYS A 56 3.14 5.30 -2.83
CA CYS A 56 1.75 5.59 -2.49
C CYS A 56 1.19 6.66 -3.43
N ALA A 57 0.18 6.31 -4.21
CA ALA A 57 -0.50 7.21 -5.13
C ALA A 57 -1.99 7.33 -4.77
N LEU A 58 -2.51 8.54 -4.80
CA LEU A 58 -3.94 8.81 -4.63
C LEU A 58 -4.61 8.91 -6.00
N TYR A 59 -5.79 8.31 -6.11
CA TYR A 59 -6.64 8.41 -7.28
C TYR A 59 -8.03 8.90 -6.87
N ILE A 60 -8.63 9.75 -7.70
CA ILE A 60 -10.00 10.24 -7.54
C ILE A 60 -10.77 9.89 -8.81
N ASP A 61 -11.87 9.15 -8.65
CA ASP A 61 -12.76 8.74 -9.75
C ASP A 61 -12.07 8.08 -10.95
N GLY A 62 -10.95 7.38 -10.70
CA GLY A 62 -10.18 6.69 -11.74
C GLY A 62 -8.92 7.42 -12.21
N ALA A 63 -8.77 8.69 -11.88
CA ALA A 63 -7.66 9.52 -12.33
C ALA A 63 -6.62 9.72 -11.22
N PRO A 64 -5.30 9.73 -11.55
CA PRO A 64 -4.25 10.11 -10.60
C PRO A 64 -4.51 11.50 -10.04
N PHE A 65 -4.32 11.69 -8.74
CA PHE A 65 -4.55 12.95 -8.07
C PHE A 65 -3.44 13.26 -7.06
N GLY A 66 -2.82 14.42 -7.20
CA GLY A 66 -1.75 14.89 -6.31
C GLY A 66 -0.41 14.20 -6.57
N LEU A 67 0.51 14.34 -5.62
CA LEU A 67 1.86 13.83 -5.72
C LEU A 67 1.98 12.42 -5.19
N ILE A 68 2.78 11.61 -5.88
CA ILE A 68 3.22 10.31 -5.41
C ILE A 68 4.12 10.51 -4.19
N THR A 69 3.87 9.76 -3.12
CA THR A 69 4.69 9.78 -1.90
C THR A 69 5.31 8.40 -1.68
N LYS A 70 6.56 8.34 -1.23
CA LYS A 70 7.29 7.08 -1.01
C LYS A 70 7.63 6.93 0.46
N THR A 71 7.68 5.69 0.95
CA THR A 71 8.29 5.38 2.24
C THR A 71 9.81 5.48 2.16
N ARG A 72 10.47 5.45 3.31
CA ARG A 72 11.88 5.13 3.44
C ARG A 72 12.17 3.73 2.90
N LEU A 73 13.45 3.52 2.57
CA LEU A 73 13.97 2.21 2.23
C LEU A 73 14.01 1.33 3.48
N GLU A 74 13.55 0.09 3.35
CA GLU A 74 13.57 -0.93 4.39
C GLU A 74 14.39 -2.13 3.92
N SER A 75 15.39 -2.51 4.71
CA SER A 75 16.41 -3.51 4.38
C SER A 75 16.62 -4.53 5.50
N SER A 76 15.78 -4.52 6.55
CA SER A 76 15.88 -5.42 7.71
C SER A 76 15.66 -6.89 7.38
N GLY A 77 15.12 -7.19 6.20
CA GLY A 77 14.62 -8.51 5.83
C GLY A 77 13.19 -8.77 6.34
N PRO A 78 12.59 -9.92 5.97
CA PRO A 78 11.20 -10.22 6.27
C PRO A 78 10.95 -10.54 7.76
N PRO A 79 9.88 -10.00 8.39
CA PRO A 79 8.92 -9.07 7.80
C PRO A 79 9.50 -7.65 7.67
N TYR A 80 9.33 -7.03 6.51
CA TYR A 80 9.76 -5.65 6.26
C TYR A 80 8.83 -4.68 7.00
N CYS A 81 9.35 -3.85 7.90
CA CYS A 81 8.55 -3.07 8.84
C CYS A 81 8.88 -1.56 8.81
N TRP A 82 8.23 -0.81 7.92
CA TRP A 82 8.40 0.65 7.87
C TRP A 82 7.86 1.39 9.10
N ASN A 83 6.69 0.97 9.62
CA ASN A 83 5.93 1.71 10.64
C ASN A 83 5.84 3.23 10.35
N GLU A 84 5.76 3.60 9.08
CA GLU A 84 5.96 4.97 8.62
C GLU A 84 4.63 5.66 8.37
N ARG A 85 4.46 6.84 8.99
CA ARG A 85 3.30 7.70 8.76
C ARG A 85 3.52 8.51 7.48
N ILE A 86 2.61 8.34 6.52
CA ILE A 86 2.57 9.07 5.26
C ILE A 86 1.45 10.10 5.34
N THR A 87 1.77 11.34 4.99
CA THR A 87 0.82 12.45 4.91
C THR A 87 0.84 13.00 3.49
N LEU A 88 -0.30 12.92 2.80
CA LEU A 88 -0.45 13.46 1.46
C LEU A 88 -0.72 14.97 1.52
N SER A 89 -0.43 15.68 0.43
CA SER A 89 -0.80 17.09 0.28
C SER A 89 -2.31 17.31 0.16
N THR A 90 -3.06 16.29 -0.28
CA THR A 90 -4.52 16.32 -0.44
C THR A 90 -5.24 16.24 0.90
N LYS A 91 -6.32 17.01 1.05
CA LYS A 91 -7.13 17.01 2.27
C LYS A 91 -8.37 16.13 2.14
N TYR A 92 -8.94 15.72 3.27
CA TYR A 92 -10.16 14.91 3.28
C TYR A 92 -11.32 15.59 2.55
N ARG A 93 -11.43 16.93 2.62
CA ARG A 93 -12.45 17.71 1.91
C ARG A 93 -12.37 17.68 0.39
N ASP A 94 -11.23 17.31 -0.16
CA ASP A 94 -11.01 17.24 -1.60
C ASP A 94 -11.38 15.86 -2.17
N LEU A 95 -11.73 14.90 -1.30
CA LEU A 95 -11.98 13.51 -1.70
C LEU A 95 -13.43 13.27 -2.09
N THR A 96 -13.61 12.52 -3.19
CA THR A 96 -14.90 11.90 -3.54
C THR A 96 -15.05 10.53 -2.88
N SER A 97 -16.27 9.99 -2.87
CA SER A 97 -16.54 8.66 -2.30
C SER A 97 -15.83 7.52 -3.04
N LYS A 98 -15.30 7.75 -4.24
CA LYS A 98 -14.53 6.78 -5.03
C LYS A 98 -13.03 7.01 -4.95
N ALA A 99 -12.54 7.84 -4.03
CA ALA A 99 -11.12 8.02 -3.81
C ALA A 99 -10.44 6.70 -3.43
N GLN A 100 -9.28 6.42 -4.02
CA GLN A 100 -8.50 5.19 -3.86
C GLN A 100 -7.05 5.50 -3.50
N LEU A 101 -6.46 4.71 -2.61
CA LEU A 101 -5.01 4.64 -2.46
C LEU A 101 -4.49 3.43 -3.20
N ALA A 102 -3.48 3.65 -4.04
CA ALA A 102 -2.73 2.64 -4.75
C ALA A 102 -1.32 2.55 -4.16
N PHE A 103 -0.90 1.35 -3.78
CA PHE A 103 0.38 1.05 -3.16
C PHE A 103 1.19 0.15 -4.09
N THR A 104 2.37 0.57 -4.52
CA THR A 104 3.30 -0.27 -5.29
C THR A 104 4.57 -0.51 -4.49
N VAL A 105 4.93 -1.76 -4.28
CA VAL A 105 6.15 -2.17 -3.60
C VAL A 105 7.25 -2.39 -4.64
N TRP A 106 8.41 -1.82 -4.38
CA TRP A 106 9.60 -1.91 -5.23
C TRP A 106 10.76 -2.47 -4.43
N ASP A 107 11.61 -3.25 -5.09
CA ASP A 107 12.89 -3.76 -4.60
C ASP A 107 14.02 -3.15 -5.42
N VAL A 108 14.82 -2.27 -4.81
CA VAL A 108 15.95 -1.62 -5.48
C VAL A 108 17.19 -2.51 -5.57
N SER A 109 17.19 -3.64 -4.85
CA SER A 109 18.28 -4.62 -4.90
C SER A 109 18.06 -5.69 -5.99
N SER A 110 16.89 -5.69 -6.61
CA SER A 110 16.55 -6.63 -7.68
C SER A 110 17.43 -6.40 -8.91
N SER A 111 17.88 -7.48 -9.53
CA SER A 111 18.56 -7.49 -10.83
C SER A 111 17.59 -7.42 -12.02
N SER A 112 16.27 -7.52 -11.79
CA SER A 112 15.28 -7.29 -12.84
C SER A 112 15.19 -5.79 -13.16
N GLU A 113 15.04 -5.44 -14.45
CA GLU A 113 15.02 -4.03 -14.90
C GLU A 113 13.98 -3.16 -14.19
N ASP A 114 12.85 -3.76 -13.77
CA ASP A 114 11.76 -3.01 -13.17
C ASP A 114 11.79 -3.00 -11.63
N GLY A 115 12.47 -3.94 -10.95
CA GLY A 115 12.43 -4.03 -9.48
C GLY A 115 11.02 -4.13 -8.86
N LEU A 116 9.99 -4.41 -9.67
CA LEU A 116 8.60 -4.44 -9.24
C LEU A 116 8.33 -5.67 -8.38
N VAL A 117 7.90 -5.48 -7.13
CA VAL A 117 7.47 -6.59 -6.28
C VAL A 117 5.98 -6.87 -6.50
N GLY A 118 5.17 -5.81 -6.51
CA GLY A 118 3.73 -5.93 -6.71
C GLY A 118 2.94 -4.74 -6.17
N GLY A 119 1.63 -4.78 -6.33
CA GLY A 119 0.76 -3.63 -6.08
C GLY A 119 -0.56 -4.00 -5.42
N ALA A 120 -1.18 -3.03 -4.76
CA ALA A 120 -2.51 -3.15 -4.18
C ALA A 120 -3.22 -1.80 -4.14
N THR A 121 -4.49 -1.79 -4.54
CA THR A 121 -5.36 -0.61 -4.52
C THR A 121 -6.55 -0.81 -3.60
N VAL A 122 -6.89 0.22 -2.83
CA VAL A 122 -8.03 0.21 -1.89
C VAL A 122 -8.80 1.52 -1.92
N PHE A 123 -10.13 1.43 -2.01
CA PHE A 123 -11.01 2.59 -1.78
C PHE A 123 -10.87 3.11 -0.34
N LEU A 124 -10.78 4.43 -0.19
CA LEU A 124 -10.79 5.08 1.13
C LEU A 124 -12.16 4.96 1.81
N PHE A 125 -13.24 5.01 1.04
CA PHE A 125 -14.59 4.90 1.57
C PHE A 125 -15.17 3.50 1.34
N ASN A 126 -16.09 3.06 2.20
CA ASN A 126 -16.88 1.84 2.01
C ASN A 126 -18.13 2.12 1.15
N SER A 127 -18.93 1.08 0.86
CA SER A 127 -20.17 1.23 0.08
C SER A 127 -21.23 2.13 0.73
N LYS A 128 -21.14 2.33 2.05
CA LYS A 128 -21.97 3.28 2.83
C LYS A 128 -21.39 4.70 2.87
N LYS A 129 -20.37 4.99 2.05
CA LYS A 129 -19.67 6.29 1.99
C LYS A 129 -18.97 6.69 3.30
N GLN A 130 -18.63 5.74 4.15
CA GLN A 130 -17.88 6.00 5.38
C GLN A 130 -16.40 5.77 5.15
N LEU A 131 -15.55 6.66 5.67
CA LEU A 131 -14.11 6.50 5.63
C LEU A 131 -13.69 5.21 6.35
N LYS A 132 -12.86 4.39 5.70
CA LYS A 132 -12.28 3.21 6.33
C LYS A 132 -11.21 3.66 7.33
N THR A 133 -11.40 3.32 8.59
CA THR A 133 -10.47 3.62 9.68
C THR A 133 -9.85 2.35 10.23
N GLY A 134 -8.81 2.49 11.06
CA GLY A 134 -8.13 1.36 11.69
C GLY A 134 -7.24 0.56 10.72
N ARG A 135 -6.76 -0.59 11.21
CA ARG A 135 -5.77 -1.42 10.51
C ARG A 135 -6.38 -2.14 9.31
N GLN A 136 -5.75 -2.01 8.15
CA GLN A 136 -6.19 -2.63 6.90
C GLN A 136 -5.14 -3.60 6.36
N LYS A 137 -5.43 -4.91 6.38
CA LYS A 137 -4.63 -5.90 5.62
C LYS A 137 -5.06 -5.87 4.15
N LEU A 138 -4.09 -5.78 3.24
CA LEU A 138 -4.28 -5.75 1.79
C LEU A 138 -3.50 -6.90 1.15
N ARG A 139 -4.08 -7.55 0.14
CA ARG A 139 -3.37 -8.51 -0.72
C ARG A 139 -2.51 -7.73 -1.70
N ILE A 140 -1.21 -8.04 -1.76
CA ILE A 140 -0.32 -7.59 -2.82
C ILE A 140 -0.50 -8.52 -4.03
N TRP A 141 -0.63 -7.93 -5.21
CA TRP A 141 -0.64 -8.62 -6.49
C TRP A 141 0.79 -8.67 -7.03
N PRO A 142 1.44 -9.86 -7.05
CA PRO A 142 2.84 -9.97 -7.46
C PRO A 142 3.06 -9.48 -8.89
N GLN A 143 4.20 -8.83 -9.14
CA GLN A 143 4.61 -8.39 -10.47
C GLN A 143 3.58 -7.51 -11.20
N LYS A 144 2.78 -6.76 -10.43
CA LYS A 144 1.73 -5.90 -10.99
C LYS A 144 1.71 -4.55 -10.30
N LYS A 145 1.90 -3.46 -11.07
CA LYS A 145 1.83 -2.10 -10.54
C LYS A 145 0.41 -1.78 -10.09
N ALA A 146 0.27 -1.08 -8.96
CA ALA A 146 -1.03 -0.64 -8.50
C ALA A 146 -1.61 0.43 -9.42
N ASP A 147 -2.91 0.32 -9.68
CA ASP A 147 -3.65 1.22 -10.57
C ASP A 147 -4.91 1.72 -9.86
N GLY A 148 -5.37 2.92 -10.20
CA GLY A 148 -6.61 3.47 -9.66
C GLY A 148 -7.83 3.31 -10.57
N THR A 149 -7.78 2.42 -11.57
CA THR A 149 -8.93 2.21 -12.48
C THR A 149 -10.15 1.71 -11.71
N ILE A 150 -11.34 1.84 -12.30
CA ILE A 150 -12.60 1.42 -11.68
C ILE A 150 -13.32 0.50 -12.67
N PRO A 151 -13.29 -0.84 -12.47
CA PRO A 151 -12.65 -1.57 -11.37
C PRO A 151 -11.13 -1.66 -11.50
N THR A 152 -10.42 -1.59 -10.36
CA THR A 152 -8.95 -1.73 -10.32
C THR A 152 -8.52 -3.15 -10.66
N THR A 153 -7.36 -3.27 -11.29
CA THR A 153 -6.77 -4.56 -11.64
C THR A 153 -5.96 -5.18 -10.49
N THR A 154 -5.80 -4.45 -9.38
CA THR A 154 -5.01 -4.81 -8.19
C THR A 154 -5.81 -4.66 -6.88
N PRO A 155 -7.04 -5.20 -6.75
CA PRO A 155 -7.87 -4.95 -5.58
C PRO A 155 -7.23 -5.53 -4.30
N GLY A 156 -6.90 -4.66 -3.33
CA GLY A 156 -6.24 -5.05 -2.08
C GLY A 156 -7.19 -5.74 -1.10
N LYS A 157 -8.49 -5.45 -1.17
CA LYS A 157 -9.53 -6.12 -0.38
C LYS A 157 -10.17 -7.23 -1.21
N VAL A 158 -9.65 -8.44 -1.09
CA VAL A 158 -10.24 -9.62 -1.73
C VAL A 158 -11.43 -10.19 -0.94
N PRO A 159 -12.37 -10.89 -1.62
CA PRO A 159 -13.48 -11.62 -1.01
C PRO A 159 -13.03 -12.54 0.13
N LYS A 160 -13.91 -12.79 1.12
CA LYS A 160 -13.55 -13.55 2.33
C LYS A 160 -13.03 -14.96 2.04
N ASN A 161 -13.58 -15.62 1.02
CA ASN A 161 -13.16 -16.94 0.53
C ASN A 161 -11.75 -16.96 -0.06
N GLU A 162 -11.21 -15.81 -0.47
CA GLU A 162 -9.86 -15.66 -1.05
C GLU A 162 -8.85 -15.08 -0.06
N ARG A 163 -9.28 -14.72 1.15
CA ARG A 163 -8.36 -14.29 2.20
C ARG A 163 -7.66 -15.54 2.73
N GLY A 164 -6.40 -15.73 2.34
CA GLY A 164 -5.53 -16.76 2.92
C GLY A 164 -5.62 -16.72 4.45
N ARG A 165 -5.76 -17.90 5.06
CA ARG A 165 -5.80 -18.08 6.53
C ARG A 165 -4.61 -17.38 7.19
#